data_AF-A0A392S666-F1
#
_entry.id   AF-A0A392S666-F1
#
_cell.length_a   1.000
_cell.length_b   1.000
_cell.length_c   1.000
_cell.angle_alpha   90.00
_cell.angle_beta   90.00
_cell.angle_gamma   90.00
#
_symmetry.space_group_name_H-M   'P 1'
#
loop_
_entity.id
_entity.type
_entity.pdbx_description
1 polymer ?
#
loop_
_entity_poly.entity_id
_entity_poly.type
_entity_poly.pdbx_seq_one_letter_code
_entity_poly.pdbx_strand_id
1 'polypeptide(L)'
;MGLSKFSGTVIKSVLAGLEITISRAHLAKLLDVEDTGKKICDYKSDIYWRQSIKKELYANEDLHGKTNSMKHEFIVLFKILISNLIPRSGGTDT
;
A
#
# COMPACT_ATOMS: atom_id res chain seq x y z
N MET A 1 -23.16 -25.85 -1.80
CA MET A 1 -21.68 -25.86 -1.93
C MET A 1 -21.11 -24.87 -0.94
N GLY A 2 -20.33 -25.35 0.03
CA GLY A 2 -19.87 -24.55 1.16
C GLY A 2 -18.65 -23.70 0.79
N LEU A 3 -18.81 -22.38 0.79
CA LEU A 3 -17.67 -21.47 0.77
C LEU A 3 -16.89 -21.66 2.08
N SER A 4 -15.57 -21.85 1.97
CA SER A 4 -14.68 -21.90 3.13
C SER A 4 -14.82 -20.63 3.95
N LYS A 5 -14.72 -20.75 5.28
CA LYS A 5 -14.83 -19.63 6.22
C LYS A 5 -13.83 -18.53 5.82
N PHE A 6 -14.29 -17.28 5.72
CA PHE A 6 -13.44 -16.14 5.37
C PHE A 6 -12.37 -15.94 6.45
N SER A 7 -11.09 -16.05 6.08
CA SER A 7 -9.94 -15.85 6.97
C SER A 7 -9.22 -14.52 6.74
N GLY A 8 -9.52 -13.82 5.63
CA GLY A 8 -8.91 -12.54 5.29
C GLY A 8 -8.84 -12.31 3.78
N THR A 9 -8.35 -11.13 3.39
CA THR A 9 -8.10 -10.80 1.98
C THR A 9 -6.89 -11.58 1.47
N VAL A 10 -7.09 -12.36 0.42
CA VAL A 10 -6.05 -13.12 -0.26
C VAL A 10 -6.18 -12.90 -1.75
N ILE A 11 -5.05 -12.93 -2.47
CA ILE A 11 -5.03 -12.89 -3.93
C ILE A 11 -4.94 -14.34 -4.40
N LYS A 12 -5.97 -14.82 -5.10
CA LYS A 12 -5.94 -16.13 -5.76
C LYS A 12 -5.53 -15.92 -7.21
N SER A 13 -4.56 -16.68 -7.68
CA SER A 13 -4.06 -16.63 -9.05
C SER A 13 -3.79 -18.04 -9.56
N VAL A 14 -3.85 -18.23 -10.88
CA VAL A 14 -3.45 -19.49 -11.52
C VAL A 14 -2.22 -19.21 -12.35
N LEU A 15 -1.09 -19.81 -11.99
CA LEU A 15 0.17 -19.69 -12.72
C LEU A 15 0.56 -21.07 -13.26
N ALA A 16 0.66 -21.20 -14.59
CA ALA A 16 1.01 -22.47 -15.24
C ALA A 16 0.14 -23.67 -14.80
N GLY A 17 -1.16 -23.44 -14.55
CA GLY A 17 -2.08 -24.47 -14.11
C GLY A 17 -2.06 -24.79 -12.61
N LEU A 18 -1.20 -24.13 -11.83
CA LEU A 18 -1.17 -24.23 -10.37
C LEU A 18 -1.99 -23.10 -9.74
N GLU A 19 -2.93 -23.45 -8.87
CA GLU A 19 -3.61 -22.48 -8.01
C GLU A 19 -2.66 -21.99 -6.92
N ILE A 20 -2.38 -20.69 -6.94
CA ILE A 20 -1.55 -20.00 -5.97
C ILE A 20 -2.44 -19.07 -5.16
N THR A 21 -2.29 -19.13 -3.84
CA THR A 21 -2.91 -18.16 -2.92
C THR A 21 -1.82 -17.31 -2.30
N ILE A 22 -1.83 -16.01 -2.60
CA ILE A 22 -0.92 -15.02 -2.04
C ILE A 22 -1.62 -14.37 -0.84
N SER A 23 -1.03 -14.54 0.34
CA SER A 23 -1.47 -13.95 1.59
C SER A 23 -0.63 -12.71 1.93
N ARG A 24 -1.05 -11.96 2.96
CA ARG A 24 -0.25 -10.85 3.52
C ARG A 24 1.15 -11.31 3.94
N ALA A 25 1.26 -12.48 4.58
CA ALA A 25 2.53 -13.05 5.04
C ALA A 25 3.53 -13.24 3.88
N HIS A 26 3.04 -13.62 2.69
CA HIS A 26 3.90 -13.76 1.51
C HIS A 26 4.46 -12.42 1.05
N LEU A 27 3.67 -11.34 1.12
CA LEU A 27 4.13 -9.99 0.79
C LEU A 27 5.10 -9.44 1.83
N ALA A 28 4.83 -9.65 3.12
CA ALA A 28 5.73 -9.25 4.20
C ALA A 28 7.10 -9.92 4.05
N LYS A 29 7.11 -11.23 3.78
CA LYS A 29 8.33 -11.99 3.51
C LYS A 29 9.07 -11.54 2.24
N LEU A 30 8.33 -11.17 1.19
CA LEU A 30 8.93 -10.66 -0.05
C LEU A 30 9.62 -9.30 0.16
N LEU A 31 9.07 -8.46 1.04
CA LEU A 31 9.57 -7.12 1.33
C LEU A 31 10.57 -7.08 2.50
N ASP A 32 10.88 -8.22 3.09
CA ASP A 32 11.72 -8.36 4.29
C ASP A 32 11.26 -7.49 5.47
N VAL A 33 9.94 -7.46 5.69
CA VAL A 33 9.31 -6.76 6.82
C VAL A 33 8.56 -7.75 7.70
N GLU A 34 8.43 -7.42 8.98
CA GLU A 34 7.57 -8.20 9.87
C GLU A 34 6.13 -8.21 9.37
N ASP A 35 5.46 -9.37 9.42
CA ASP A 35 4.01 -9.49 9.13
C ASP A 35 3.18 -8.94 10.31
N THR A 36 3.43 -7.69 10.63
CA THR A 36 2.80 -6.94 11.71
C THR A 36 2.20 -5.66 11.13
N GLY A 37 1.10 -5.20 11.74
CA GLY A 37 0.41 -4.00 11.28
C GLY A 37 -1.07 -4.01 11.62
N LYS A 38 -1.60 -2.82 11.88
CA LYS A 38 -3.02 -2.62 12.20
C LYS A 38 -3.79 -2.36 10.90
N LYS A 39 -5.00 -2.90 10.76
CA LYS A 39 -5.82 -2.56 9.59
C LYS A 39 -6.31 -1.13 9.75
N ILE A 40 -6.28 -0.36 8.67
CA ILE A 40 -6.78 1.03 8.67
C ILE A 40 -8.26 1.08 9.10
N CYS A 41 -9.06 0.07 8.75
CA CYS A 41 -10.46 -0.04 9.14
C CYS A 41 -10.70 -0.33 10.64
N ASP A 42 -9.69 -0.79 11.39
CA ASP A 42 -9.81 -1.02 12.84
C ASP A 42 -9.71 0.29 13.64
N TYR A 43 -9.32 1.41 12.99
CA TYR A 43 -9.25 2.72 13.63
C TYR A 43 -10.63 3.41 13.62
N LYS A 44 -11.05 3.92 14.78
CA LYS A 44 -12.36 4.59 14.99
C LYS A 44 -12.61 5.81 14.09
N SER A 45 -11.57 6.43 13.57
CA SER A 45 -11.67 7.62 12.72
C SER A 45 -10.65 7.56 11.60
N ASP A 46 -11.13 7.43 10.37
CA ASP A 46 -10.31 7.49 9.15
C ASP A 46 -9.56 8.83 9.05
N ILE A 47 -10.08 9.88 9.68
CA ILE A 47 -9.49 11.22 9.67
C ILE A 47 -8.23 11.28 10.54
N TYR A 48 -8.23 10.62 11.69
CA TYR A 48 -7.14 10.70 12.67
C TYR A 48 -5.85 10.07 12.15
N TRP A 49 -5.92 8.86 11.59
CA TRP A 49 -4.71 8.18 11.08
C TRP A 49 -4.17 8.89 9.83
N ARG A 50 -5.04 9.39 8.94
CA ARG A 50 -4.62 10.17 7.77
C ARG A 50 -3.83 11.41 8.17
N GLN A 51 -4.24 12.09 9.25
CA GLN A 51 -3.48 13.22 9.78
C GLN A 51 -2.13 12.78 10.35
N SER A 52 -2.08 11.66 11.08
CA SER A 52 -0.83 11.12 11.61
C SER A 52 0.15 10.72 10.50
N ILE A 53 -0.35 10.08 9.44
CA ILE A 53 0.47 9.71 8.27
C ILE A 53 0.94 10.95 7.54
N LYS A 54 0.07 11.95 7.33
CA LYS A 54 0.48 13.21 6.70
C LYS A 54 1.63 13.87 7.46
N LYS A 55 1.55 13.92 8.79
CA LYS A 55 2.63 14.41 9.67
C LYS A 55 3.93 13.63 9.53
N GLU A 56 3.81 12.32 9.37
CA GLU A 56 4.97 11.46 9.23
C GLU A 56 5.62 11.58 7.85
N LEU A 57 4.81 11.70 6.79
CA LEU A 57 5.23 11.68 5.39
C LEU A 57 5.88 13.01 4.93
N TYR A 58 5.36 14.13 5.40
CA TYR A 58 5.77 15.47 4.95
C TYR A 58 6.63 16.19 5.99
N ALA A 59 7.67 16.89 5.53
CA ALA A 59 8.42 17.79 6.40
C ALA A 59 7.63 19.08 6.70
N ASN A 60 6.71 19.44 5.81
CA ASN A 60 5.90 20.66 5.90
C ASN A 60 4.45 20.33 5.51
N GLU A 61 3.54 20.37 6.48
CA GLU A 61 2.13 19.93 6.32
C GLU A 61 1.36 20.80 5.30
N ASP A 62 1.72 22.08 5.19
CA ASP A 62 1.08 23.03 4.28
C ASP A 62 1.35 22.72 2.79
N LEU A 63 2.41 21.95 2.51
CA LEU A 63 2.79 21.53 1.16
C LEU A 63 2.38 20.09 0.85
N HIS A 64 1.44 19.52 1.58
CA HIS A 64 0.96 18.15 1.36
C HIS A 64 0.53 17.92 -0.10
N GLY A 65 0.79 16.72 -0.61
CA GLY A 65 0.49 16.32 -2.00
C GLY A 65 1.61 16.59 -3.01
N LYS A 66 2.62 17.41 -2.68
CA LYS A 66 3.81 17.58 -3.53
C LYS A 66 4.90 16.59 -3.15
N THR A 67 5.49 15.89 -4.11
CA THR A 67 6.60 14.95 -3.80
C THR A 67 7.80 15.69 -3.19
N ASN A 68 8.04 16.95 -3.59
CA ASN A 68 9.19 17.74 -3.12
C ASN A 68 9.10 18.14 -1.63
N SER A 69 7.93 18.05 -1.01
CA SER A 69 7.73 18.36 0.43
C SER A 69 7.72 17.11 1.31
N MET A 70 7.81 15.92 0.72
CA MET A 70 7.95 14.67 1.47
C MET A 70 9.34 14.56 2.09
N LYS A 71 9.47 13.81 3.18
CA LYS A 71 10.79 13.45 3.69
C LYS A 71 11.53 12.60 2.66
N HIS A 72 12.86 12.73 2.64
CA HIS A 72 13.72 12.15 1.60
C HIS A 72 13.49 10.64 1.41
N GLU A 73 13.34 9.88 2.50
CA GLU A 73 13.07 8.44 2.49
C GLU A 73 11.77 8.10 1.74
N PHE A 74 10.70 8.88 1.97
CA PHE A 74 9.42 8.69 1.30
C PHE A 74 9.44 9.14 -0.17
N ILE A 75 10.29 10.10 -0.55
CA ILE A 75 10.51 10.46 -1.96
C ILE A 75 11.09 9.26 -2.72
N VAL A 76 12.10 8.61 -2.14
CA VAL A 76 12.73 7.43 -2.75
C VAL A 76 11.71 6.31 -2.90
N LEU A 77 10.95 6.02 -1.83
CA LEU A 77 9.89 5.01 -1.85
C LEU A 77 8.82 5.33 -2.90
N PHE A 78 8.34 6.56 -2.95
CA PHE A 78 7.33 7.01 -3.91
C PHE A 78 7.81 6.85 -5.35
N LYS A 79 9.08 7.20 -5.65
CA LYS A 79 9.68 7.01 -6.97
C LYS A 79 9.75 5.54 -7.38
N ILE A 80 10.08 4.64 -6.45
CA ILE A 80 10.09 3.19 -6.70
C ILE A 80 8.67 2.70 -7.03
N LEU A 81 7.66 3.14 -6.27
CA LEU A 81 6.26 2.76 -6.48
C LEU A 81 5.73 3.25 -7.84
N ILE A 82 5.92 4.51 -8.19
CA ILE A 82 5.45 5.06 -9.49
C ILE A 82 6.21 4.52 -10.70
N SER A 83 7.42 4.00 -10.49
CA SER A 83 8.24 3.45 -11.58
C SER A 83 7.94 1.99 -11.85
N ASN A 84 7.56 1.22 -10.83
CA ASN A 84 7.50 -0.24 -10.92
C ASN A 84 6.11 -0.84 -10.68
N LEU A 85 5.24 -0.15 -9.94
CA LEU A 85 4.00 -0.74 -9.42
C LEU A 85 2.74 0.00 -9.88
N ILE A 86 2.79 1.34 -9.97
CA ILE A 86 1.62 2.14 -10.32
C ILE A 86 1.64 2.41 -11.83
N PRO A 87 0.69 1.85 -12.61
CA PRO A 87 0.60 2.14 -14.03
C PRO A 87 0.34 3.64 -14.23
N ARG A 88 1.22 4.31 -14.98
CA ARG A 88 1.02 5.72 -15.31
C ARG A 88 -0.05 5.80 -16.38
N SER A 89 -1.27 6.22 -16.03
CA SER A 89 -2.15 6.80 -17.03
C SER A 89 -1.58 8.17 -17.37
N GLY A 90 -0.97 8.31 -18.55
CA GLY A 90 -0.62 9.63 -19.05
C GLY A 90 -1.89 10.49 -19.04
N GLY A 91 -1.80 11.70 -18.49
CA GLY A 91 -2.85 12.69 -18.71
C GLY A 91 -2.92 12.90 -20.20
N THR A 92 -4.04 12.55 -20.82
CA THR A 92 -4.35 13.08 -22.14
C THR A 92 -4.52 14.58 -21.94
N ASP A 93 -3.59 15.36 -22.46
CA ASP A 93 -3.83 16.77 -22.74
C ASP A 93 -5.01 16.82 -23.71
N THR A 94 -6.21 16.99 -23.17
CA THR A 94 -7.45 17.33 -23.90
C THR A 94 -7.94 18.67 -23.41
#